data_AF-A0A5C7LJE8-F1
#
_entry.id   AF-A0A5C7LJE8-F1
#
_cell.length_a   1.000
_cell.length_b   1.000
_cell.length_c   1.000
_cell.angle_alpha   90.00
_cell.angle_beta   90.00
_cell.angle_gamma   90.00
#
_symmetry.space_group_name_H-M   'P 1'
#
loop_
_entity.id
_entity.type
_entity.pdbx_description
1 polymer ?
#
loop_
_entity_poly.entity_id
_entity_poly.type
_entity_poly.pdbx_seq_one_letter_code
_entity_poly.pdbx_strand_id
1 'polypeptide(L)'
;MDEQLISIGEWAKERGISKQWAITLAQTGRLPGARIVNNWRWELPANTPSPTRKLSDRMARAAARRAEWENAQADRVMRKFGIIDDDEL
;
A
#
# COMPACT_ATOMS: atom_id res chain seq x y z
N MET A 1 -1.34 -24.78 -22.25
CA MET A 1 -2.16 -24.19 -21.17
C MET A 1 -2.21 -22.71 -21.51
N ASP A 2 -3.35 -22.22 -21.99
CA ASP A 2 -3.49 -20.79 -22.29
C ASP A 2 -3.47 -20.04 -20.96
N GLU A 3 -2.44 -19.22 -20.75
CA GLU A 3 -2.35 -18.38 -19.55
C GLU A 3 -3.47 -17.34 -19.59
N GLN A 4 -4.52 -17.56 -18.79
CA GLN A 4 -5.57 -16.58 -18.62
C GLN A 4 -4.98 -15.31 -18.00
N LEU A 5 -5.03 -14.21 -18.75
CA LEU A 5 -4.60 -12.90 -18.28
C LEU A 5 -5.78 -12.23 -17.58
N ILE A 6 -5.49 -11.66 -16.42
CA ILE A 6 -6.46 -10.89 -15.65
C ILE A 6 -5.95 -9.47 -15.45
N SER A 7 -6.87 -8.57 -15.13
CA SER A 7 -6.47 -7.20 -14.81
C SER A 7 -5.68 -7.16 -13.51
N ILE A 8 -4.76 -6.21 -13.39
CA ILE A 8 -4.01 -6.00 -12.14
C ILE A 8 -4.93 -5.70 -10.95
N GLY A 9 -6.11 -5.13 -11.21
CA GLY A 9 -7.12 -4.83 -10.20
C GLY A 9 -7.76 -6.09 -9.63
N GLU A 10 -8.14 -7.03 -10.51
CA GLU A 10 -8.69 -8.33 -10.10
C GLU A 10 -7.62 -9.15 -9.36
N TRP A 11 -6.41 -9.21 -9.90
CA TRP A 11 -5.30 -9.89 -9.25
C TRP A 11 -5.00 -9.30 -7.86
N ALA A 12 -4.98 -7.98 -7.71
CA ALA A 12 -4.75 -7.32 -6.42
C ALA A 12 -5.84 -7.66 -5.39
N LYS A 13 -7.11 -7.72 -5.84
CA LYS A 13 -8.25 -8.07 -5.00
C LYS A 13 -8.17 -9.51 -4.49
N GLU A 14 -7.84 -10.46 -5.36
CA GLU A 14 -7.65 -11.87 -4.99
C GLU A 14 -6.52 -12.06 -3.97
N ARG A 15 -5.45 -11.26 -4.09
CA ARG A 15 -4.28 -11.32 -3.21
C ARG A 15 -4.42 -10.46 -1.95
N GLY A 16 -5.54 -9.75 -1.77
CA GLY A 16 -5.79 -8.90 -0.60
C GLY A 16 -4.81 -7.71 -0.47
N ILE A 17 -4.31 -7.16 -1.57
CA ILE A 17 -3.41 -6.01 -1.57
C ILE A 17 -4.04 -4.81 -2.28
N SER A 18 -3.51 -3.60 -2.04
CA SER A 18 -4.01 -2.42 -2.73
C SER A 18 -3.63 -2.42 -4.22
N LYS A 19 -4.52 -1.88 -5.06
CA LYS A 19 -4.27 -1.70 -6.50
C LYS A 19 -2.99 -0.90 -6.78
N GLN A 20 -2.76 0.17 -6.02
CA GLN A 20 -1.54 0.99 -6.15
C GLN A 20 -0.28 0.18 -5.85
N TRP A 21 -0.32 -0.68 -4.82
CA TRP A 21 0.81 -1.54 -4.51
C TRP A 21 1.08 -2.56 -5.62
N ALA A 22 0.04 -3.18 -6.17
CA ALA A 22 0.18 -4.08 -7.32
C ALA A 22 0.81 -3.37 -8.53
N ILE A 23 0.37 -2.15 -8.87
CA ILE A 23 0.97 -1.35 -9.95
C ILE A 23 2.46 -1.07 -9.68
N THR A 24 2.81 -0.74 -8.44
CA THR A 24 4.22 -0.52 -8.04
C THR A 24 5.05 -1.78 -8.27
N LEU A 25 4.52 -2.96 -7.91
CA LEU A 25 5.19 -4.24 -8.15
C LEU A 25 5.35 -4.54 -9.64
N ALA A 26 4.36 -4.20 -10.47
CA ALA A 26 4.45 -4.34 -11.93
C ALA A 26 5.52 -3.41 -12.53
N GLN A 27 5.52 -2.12 -12.15
CA GLN A 27 6.49 -1.14 -12.60
C GLN A 27 7.93 -1.48 -12.20
N THR A 28 8.11 -2.08 -11.02
CA THR A 28 9.43 -2.50 -10.53
C THR A 28 9.86 -3.87 -11.07
N GLY A 29 9.11 -4.48 -11.99
CA GLY A 29 9.43 -5.77 -12.59
C GLY A 29 9.30 -6.97 -11.64
N ARG A 30 8.64 -6.80 -10.49
CA ARG A 30 8.46 -7.85 -9.49
C ARG A 30 7.26 -8.76 -9.77
N LEU A 31 6.42 -8.40 -10.74
CA LEU A 31 5.33 -9.25 -11.23
C LEU A 31 5.72 -9.85 -12.59
N PRO A 32 6.16 -11.12 -12.64
CA PRO A 32 6.49 -11.75 -13.90
C PRO A 32 5.23 -11.87 -14.77
N GLY A 33 5.38 -11.54 -16.04
CA GLY A 33 4.28 -11.52 -17.01
C GLY A 33 3.38 -10.29 -16.95
N ALA A 34 3.64 -9.34 -16.04
CA ALA A 34 2.91 -8.07 -16.03
C ALA A 34 3.27 -7.23 -17.26
N ARG A 35 2.24 -6.84 -18.02
CA ARG A 35 2.39 -6.01 -19.22
C ARG A 35 1.32 -4.93 -19.27
N ILE A 36 1.67 -3.81 -19.89
CA ILE A 36 0.73 -2.75 -20.21
C ILE A 36 0.08 -3.09 -21.54
N VAL A 37 -1.24 -3.08 -21.57
CA VAL A 37 -2.07 -3.34 -22.75
C VAL A 37 -2.75 -2.04 -23.18
N ASN A 38 -3.38 -2.06 -24.35
CA ASN A 38 -4.08 -0.91 -24.92
C ASN A 38 -4.96 -0.21 -23.86
N ASN A 39 -4.95 1.13 -23.84
CA ASN A 39 -5.56 1.99 -22.82
C ASN A 39 -4.87 2.02 -21.44
N TRP A 40 -3.55 1.82 -21.40
CA TRP A 40 -2.73 1.98 -20.18
C TRP A 40 -3.14 1.06 -19.02
N ARG A 41 -3.74 -0.10 -19.32
CA ARG A 41 -4.16 -1.08 -18.33
C ARG A 41 -3.06 -2.11 -18.13
N TRP A 42 -2.78 -2.44 -16.87
CA TRP A 42 -1.88 -3.54 -16.53
C TRP A 42 -2.64 -4.86 -16.50
N GLU A 43 -2.12 -5.86 -17.21
CA GLU A 43 -2.58 -7.24 -17.18
C GLU A 43 -1.43 -8.17 -16.82
N LEU A 44 -1.75 -9.28 -16.16
CA LEU A 44 -0.79 -10.31 -15.80
C LEU A 44 -1.48 -11.69 -15.74
N PRO A 45 -0.70 -12.79 -15.84
CA PRO A 45 -1.25 -14.13 -15.66
C PRO A 45 -1.94 -14.27 -14.30
N ALA A 46 -3.12 -14.89 -14.27
CA ALA A 46 -3.89 -15.09 -13.03
C ALA A 46 -3.08 -15.81 -11.94
N ASN A 47 -2.27 -16.79 -12.36
CA ASN A 47 -1.44 -17.59 -11.47
C ASN A 47 -0.13 -16.91 -11.06
N THR A 48 0.13 -15.66 -11.47
CA THR A 48 1.37 -14.97 -11.11
C THR A 48 1.52 -14.94 -9.59
N PRO A 49 2.62 -15.50 -9.06
CA PRO A 49 2.87 -15.50 -7.63
C PRO A 49 3.06 -14.05 -7.18
N SER A 50 2.34 -13.67 -6.13
CA SER A 50 2.61 -12.39 -5.49
C SER A 50 4.02 -12.45 -4.91
N PRO A 51 4.90 -11.47 -5.21
CA PRO A 51 6.19 -11.32 -4.55
C PRO A 51 5.93 -10.85 -3.12
N THR A 52 5.32 -11.73 -2.32
CA THR A 52 5.10 -11.57 -0.90
C THR A 52 6.44 -11.68 -0.19
N ARG A 53 7.22 -10.59 -0.22
CA ARG A 53 7.47 -10.04 1.11
C ARG A 53 6.14 -9.43 1.51
N LYS A 54 5.35 -10.18 2.31
CA LYS A 54 4.43 -9.56 3.26
C LYS A 54 5.14 -8.31 3.75
N LEU A 55 4.50 -7.14 3.67
CA LEU A 55 5.02 -5.93 4.29
C LEU A 55 5.53 -6.36 5.65
N SER A 56 6.86 -6.47 5.82
CA SER A 56 7.38 -7.22 6.97
C SER A 56 6.74 -6.62 8.21
N ASP A 57 6.26 -7.39 9.18
CA ASP A 57 5.59 -6.82 10.36
C ASP A 57 6.38 -5.66 10.98
N ARG A 58 7.71 -5.67 10.79
CA ARG A 58 8.63 -4.58 11.08
C ARG A 58 8.29 -3.23 10.41
N MET A 59 7.93 -3.20 9.13
CA MET A 59 7.51 -2.00 8.41
C MET A 59 6.10 -1.56 8.78
N ALA A 60 5.15 -2.48 8.98
CA ALA A 60 3.82 -2.14 9.50
C ALA A 60 3.91 -1.48 10.88
N ARG A 61 4.69 -2.08 11.79
CA ARG A 61 4.96 -1.52 13.13
C ARG A 61 5.78 -0.24 13.10
N ALA A 62 6.65 -0.04 12.10
CA ALA A 62 7.40 1.21 11.95
C ALA A 62 6.52 2.35 11.42
N ALA A 63 5.57 2.05 10.52
CA ALA A 63 4.58 3.02 10.07
C ALA A 63 3.61 3.43 11.20
N ALA A 64 3.12 2.45 11.98
CA ALA A 64 2.28 2.71 13.16
C ALA A 64 3.01 3.60 14.20
N ARG A 65 4.28 3.29 14.50
CA ARG A 65 5.10 4.12 15.42
C ARG A 65 5.35 5.54 14.92
N ARG A 66 5.50 5.74 13.60
CA ARG A 66 5.63 7.08 13.03
C ARG A 66 4.34 7.88 13.16
N ALA A 67 3.19 7.26 12.89
CA ALA A 67 1.89 7.92 13.03
C ALA A 67 1.59 8.31 14.48
N GLU A 68 1.92 7.47 15.46
CA GLU A 68 1.82 7.82 16.89
C GLU A 68 2.70 9.03 17.26
N TRP A 69 3.94 9.07 16.78
CA TRP A 69 4.86 10.17 17.07
C TRP A 69 4.42 11.48 16.40
N GLU A 70 3.87 11.41 15.19
CA GLU A 70 3.33 12.55 14.45
C GLU A 70 2.08 13.13 15.14
N ASN A 71 1.17 12.28 15.63
CA ASN A 71 0.03 12.70 16.44
C ASN A 71 0.47 13.32 17.78
N ALA A 72 1.43 12.72 18.49
CA ALA A 72 1.96 13.27 19.73
C ALA A 72 2.67 14.62 19.51
N GLN A 73 3.31 14.82 18.37
CA GLN A 73 3.86 16.12 17.97
C GLN A 73 2.78 17.13 17.63
N ALA A 74 1.76 16.72 16.87
CA ALA A 74 0.62 17.57 16.52
C ALA A 74 -0.12 18.06 17.77
N ASP A 75 -0.41 17.16 18.73
CA ASP A 75 -1.02 17.52 20.02
C ASP A 75 -0.16 18.50 20.82
N ARG A 76 1.17 18.28 20.86
CA ARG A 76 2.08 19.18 21.56
C ARG A 76 2.16 20.55 20.89
N VAL A 77 2.07 20.60 19.56
CA VAL A 77 2.02 21.85 18.80
C VAL A 77 0.68 22.56 19.00
N MET A 78 -0.45 21.85 18.94
CA MET A 78 -1.79 22.43 19.18
C MET A 78 -1.91 23.03 20.59
N ARG A 79 -1.37 22.38 21.62
CA ARG A 79 -1.27 22.94 22.98
C ARG A 79 -0.38 24.18 23.04
N LYS A 80 0.78 24.17 22.37
CA LYS A 80 1.70 25.32 22.35
C LYS A 80 1.11 26.56 21.67
N PHE A 81 0.23 26.37 20.69
CA PHE A 81 -0.43 27.46 19.96
C PHE A 81 -1.82 27.81 20.51
N GLY A 82 -2.25 27.21 21.64
CA GLY A 82 -3.50 27.56 22.34
C GLY A 82 -4.78 27.24 21.56
N ILE A 83 -4.75 26.22 20.69
CA ILE A 83 -5.92 25.80 19.90
C ILE A 83 -6.84 24.87 20.72
N ILE A 84 -6.31 24.24 21.77
CA ILE A 84 -7.06 23.41 22.73
C ILE A 84 -6.97 24.12 24.08
N ASP A 85 -8.12 24.48 24.66
CA ASP A 85 -8.21 25.01 26.03
C ASP A 85 -7.91 23.88 27.04
N ASP A 86 -7.03 24.18 28.00
CA ASP A 86 -6.74 23.33 29.16
C ASP A 86 -7.91 23.47 30.16
N ASP A 87 -9.05 22.84 29.87
CA ASP A 87 -10.16 22.71 30.82
C ASP A 87 -9.95 21.47 31.70
N GLU A 88 -8.89 21.45 32.51
CA GLU A 88 -8.80 20.62 33.72
C GLU A 88 -8.04 21.38 34.82
N LEU A 89 -8.78 22.16 35.62
CA LEU A 89 -8.35 22.67 36.92
C LEU A 89 -9.49 22.56 37.94
#